data_AF-A0A0M1P508-F1
#
_entry.id   AF-A0A0M1P508-F1
#
_cell.length_a   1.000
_cell.length_b   1.000
_cell.length_c   1.000
_cell.angle_alpha   90.00
_cell.angle_beta   90.00
_cell.angle_gamma   90.00
#
_symmetry.space_group_name_H-M   'P 1'
#
loop_
_entity.id
_entity.type
_entity.pdbx_description
1 polymer ?
#
loop_
_entity_poly.entity_id
_entity_poly.type
_entity_poly.pdbx_seq_one_letter_code
_entity_poly.pdbx_strand_id
1 'polypeptide(L)'
;MFDVYTSIIFVNDRLTQLKENTKSFSEMDELINDFMIFRIRYASLVRQQIVSDSVHSEVLAKVIDQIQLFEGDLPKEYESSKEFTNQLNAADQHIKPLLYISINL
;
A
#
# COMPACT_ATOMS: atom_id res chain seq x y z
N MET A 1 -12.52 -6.33 3.39
CA MET A 1 -11.36 -6.61 4.27
C MET A 1 -10.40 -7.61 3.65
N PHE A 2 -10.86 -8.82 3.27
CA PHE A 2 -10.04 -9.79 2.52
C PHE A 2 -9.63 -9.29 1.14
N ASP A 3 -10.52 -8.61 0.39
CA ASP A 3 -10.18 -8.07 -0.93
C ASP A 3 -9.03 -7.06 -0.84
N VAL A 4 -9.10 -6.11 0.10
CA VAL A 4 -8.03 -5.15 0.39
C VAL A 4 -6.74 -5.86 0.84
N TYR A 5 -6.83 -6.89 1.67
CA TYR A 5 -5.65 -7.67 2.06
C TYR A 5 -4.99 -8.36 0.86
N THR A 6 -5.81 -8.82 -0.09
CA THR A 6 -5.36 -9.46 -1.33
C THR A 6 -4.74 -8.42 -2.27
N SER A 7 -5.32 -7.22 -2.40
CA SER A 7 -4.73 -6.09 -3.12
C SER A 7 -3.37 -5.69 -2.54
N ILE A 8 -3.25 -5.64 -1.21
CA ILE A 8 -1.98 -5.33 -0.54
C ILE A 8 -0.91 -6.37 -0.85
N ILE A 9 -1.27 -7.66 -0.82
CA ILE A 9 -0.34 -8.74 -1.19
C ILE A 9 0.08 -8.59 -2.65
N PHE A 10 -0.89 -8.40 -3.55
CA PHE A 10 -0.64 -8.24 -4.99
C PHE A 10 0.30 -7.08 -5.29
N VAL A 11 0.07 -5.91 -4.68
CA VAL A 11 0.94 -4.74 -4.86
C VAL A 11 2.35 -5.01 -4.34
N ASN A 12 2.48 -5.65 -3.18
CA ASN A 12 3.79 -5.95 -2.60
C ASN A 12 4.59 -6.94 -3.48
N ASP A 13 3.92 -7.97 -4.01
CA ASP A 13 4.51 -8.92 -4.96
C ASP A 13 4.91 -8.22 -6.27
N ARG A 14 4.07 -7.29 -6.76
CA ARG A 14 4.33 -6.52 -7.97
C ARG A 14 5.53 -5.58 -7.81
N LEU A 15 5.64 -4.89 -6.68
CA LEU A 15 6.77 -4.02 -6.37
C LEU A 15 8.08 -4.83 -6.24
N THR A 16 8.01 -6.02 -5.63
CA THR A 16 9.16 -6.94 -5.57
C THR A 16 9.61 -7.35 -6.97
N GLN A 17 8.68 -7.74 -7.85
CA GLN A 17 9.00 -8.05 -9.25
C GLN A 17 9.59 -6.85 -10.01
N LEU A 18 9.06 -5.65 -9.80
CA LEU A 18 9.61 -4.43 -10.42
C LEU A 18 11.05 -4.16 -9.94
N LYS A 19 11.34 -4.38 -8.65
CA LYS A 19 12.71 -4.27 -8.12
C LYS A 19 13.66 -5.29 -8.73
N GLU A 20 13.26 -6.54 -8.87
CA GLU A 20 14.11 -7.59 -9.44
C GLU A 20 14.42 -7.37 -10.93
N ASN A 21 13.52 -6.72 -11.66
CA ASN A 21 13.62 -6.53 -13.12
C ASN A 21 14.15 -5.14 -13.55
N THR A 22 14.49 -4.27 -12.61
CA THR A 22 14.96 -2.90 -12.91
C THR A 22 16.25 -2.60 -12.17
N LYS A 23 16.99 -1.56 -12.61
CA LYS A 23 18.11 -1.05 -11.81
C LYS A 23 17.51 -0.34 -10.60
N SER A 24 17.59 -0.99 -9.43
CA SER A 24 17.14 -0.47 -8.14
C SER A 24 17.50 1.01 -7.98
N PHE A 25 16.51 1.83 -7.62
CA PHE A 25 16.68 3.24 -7.28
C PHE A 25 16.04 3.51 -5.90
N SER A 26 16.59 4.47 -5.17
CA SER A 26 16.28 4.73 -3.75
C SER A 26 14.78 4.87 -3.46
N GLU A 27 14.06 5.54 -4.33
CA GLU A 27 12.63 5.83 -4.18
C GLU A 27 11.79 4.55 -4.26
N MET A 28 12.23 3.53 -5.00
CA MET A 28 11.55 2.24 -5.05
C MET A 28 11.79 1.39 -3.80
N ASP A 29 12.97 1.53 -3.17
CA ASP A 29 13.26 0.87 -1.90
C ASP A 29 12.42 1.47 -0.76
N GLU A 30 12.21 2.79 -0.75
CA GLU A 30 11.32 3.47 0.19
C GLU A 30 9.86 3.01 0.02
N LEU A 31 9.35 2.98 -1.21
CA LEU A 31 7.98 2.53 -1.49
C LEU A 31 7.74 1.08 -1.06
N ILE A 32 8.69 0.17 -1.33
CA ILE A 32 8.60 -1.23 -0.90
C ILE A 32 8.54 -1.33 0.63
N ASN A 33 9.36 -0.54 1.32
CA ASN A 33 9.39 -0.53 2.78
C ASN A 33 8.06 0.01 3.36
N ASP A 34 7.50 1.07 2.79
CA ASP A 34 6.22 1.65 3.20
C ASP A 34 5.07 0.65 2.98
N PHE A 35 5.05 -0.06 1.85
CA PHE A 35 4.09 -1.13 1.60
C PHE A 35 4.21 -2.32 2.56
N MET A 36 5.44 -2.71 2.92
CA MET A 36 5.67 -3.75 3.92
C MET A 36 5.11 -3.34 5.29
N ILE A 37 5.36 -2.11 5.74
CA ILE A 37 4.85 -1.59 7.01
C ILE A 37 3.33 -1.56 6.99
N PHE A 38 2.72 -1.04 5.91
CA PHE A 38 1.28 -1.00 5.76
C PHE A 38 0.65 -2.40 5.80
N ARG A 39 1.23 -3.38 5.09
CA ARG A 39 0.78 -4.78 5.11
C ARG A 39 0.73 -5.36 6.51
N ILE A 40 1.76 -5.13 7.32
CA ILE A 40 1.84 -5.64 8.70
C ILE A 40 0.72 -5.02 9.55
N ARG A 41 0.51 -3.70 9.44
CA ARG A 41 -0.52 -2.98 10.20
C ARG A 41 -1.93 -3.39 9.82
N TYR A 42 -2.21 -3.49 8.52
CA TYR A 42 -3.53 -3.90 8.04
C TYR A 42 -3.84 -5.36 8.38
N ALA A 43 -2.85 -6.25 8.37
CA ALA A 43 -3.02 -7.63 8.85
C ALA A 43 -3.48 -7.69 10.33
N SER A 44 -2.99 -6.77 11.17
CA SER A 44 -3.44 -6.65 12.56
C SER A 44 -4.91 -6.25 12.66
N LEU A 45 -5.35 -5.28 11.85
CA LEU A 45 -6.75 -4.85 11.77
C LEU A 45 -7.67 -6.00 11.33
N VAL A 46 -7.28 -6.74 10.28
CA VAL A 46 -8.03 -7.89 9.79
C VAL A 46 -8.17 -8.96 10.88
N ARG A 47 -7.08 -9.28 11.58
CA ARG A 47 -7.10 -10.26 12.68
C ARG A 47 -8.00 -9.82 13.84
N GLN A 48 -7.97 -8.55 14.23
CA GLN A 48 -8.85 -8.05 15.28
C GLN A 48 -10.31 -8.18 14.88
N GLN A 49 -10.69 -7.80 13.65
CA GLN A 49 -12.08 -7.97 13.20
C GLN A 49 -12.54 -9.44 13.26
N ILE A 50 -11.67 -10.39 12.91
CA ILE A 50 -11.99 -11.83 13.00
C ILE A 50 -12.19 -12.28 14.46
N VAL A 51 -11.43 -11.70 15.41
CA VAL A 51 -11.42 -12.13 16.82
C VAL A 51 -12.50 -11.46 17.66
N SER A 52 -12.77 -10.16 17.46
CA SER A 52 -13.64 -9.37 18.33
C SER A 52 -14.95 -8.90 17.69
N ASP A 53 -15.16 -9.17 16.39
CA ASP A 53 -16.30 -8.65 15.59
C ASP A 53 -16.44 -7.12 15.64
N SER A 54 -15.42 -6.41 16.15
CA SER A 54 -15.39 -4.97 16.26
C SER A 54 -14.99 -4.38 14.91
N VAL A 55 -15.98 -3.96 14.14
CA VAL A 55 -15.76 -3.32 12.84
C VAL A 55 -15.41 -1.86 13.05
N HIS A 56 -14.13 -1.51 12.89
CA HIS A 56 -13.72 -0.10 12.75
C HIS A 56 -14.08 0.39 11.34
N SER A 57 -15.38 0.49 11.05
CA SER A 57 -15.92 0.77 9.71
C SER A 57 -15.37 2.06 9.10
N GLU A 58 -15.16 3.08 9.93
CA GLU A 58 -14.56 4.35 9.50
C GLU A 58 -13.08 4.21 9.12
N VAL A 59 -12.30 3.43 9.89
CA VAL A 59 -10.90 3.14 9.58
C VAL A 59 -10.81 2.32 8.30
N LEU A 60 -11.69 1.33 8.14
CA LEU A 60 -11.74 0.51 6.94
C LEU A 60 -12.11 1.32 5.70
N ALA A 61 -13.09 2.22 5.80
CA ALA A 61 -13.45 3.12 4.71
C ALA A 61 -12.27 4.00 4.28
N LYS A 62 -11.54 4.58 5.25
CA LYS A 62 -10.33 5.37 4.97
C LYS A 62 -9.24 4.54 4.29
N VAL A 63 -9.03 3.30 4.70
CA VAL A 63 -8.07 2.40 4.05
C VAL A 63 -8.48 2.10 2.62
N ILE A 64 -9.75 1.78 2.38
CA ILE A 64 -10.27 1.47 1.05
C ILE A 64 -10.08 2.67 0.11
N ASP A 65 -10.45 3.86 0.55
CA ASP A 65 -10.33 5.09 -0.26
C ASP A 65 -8.87 5.36 -0.64
N GLN A 66 -7.94 5.26 0.30
CA GLN A 66 -6.52 5.50 0.04
C GLN A 66 -5.91 4.45 -0.89
N ILE A 67 -6.33 3.19 -0.79
CA ILE A 67 -5.86 2.13 -1.70
C ILE A 67 -6.40 2.33 -3.11
N GLN A 68 -7.65 2.75 -3.25
CA GLN A 68 -8.21 3.08 -4.57
C GLN A 68 -7.50 4.27 -5.21
N LEU A 69 -7.16 5.29 -4.43
CA LEU A 69 -6.36 6.44 -4.91
C LEU A 69 -4.95 6.01 -5.32
N PHE A 70 -4.28 5.20 -4.50
CA PHE A 70 -2.98 4.62 -4.83
C PHE A 70 -3.02 3.82 -6.14
N GLU A 71 -4.00 2.91 -6.30
CA GLU A 71 -4.16 2.10 -7.51
C GLU A 71 -4.49 2.96 -8.74
N GLY A 72 -5.23 4.05 -8.56
CA GLY A 72 -5.56 5.01 -9.62
C GLY A 72 -4.35 5.82 -10.12
N ASP A 73 -3.45 6.18 -9.20
CA ASP A 73 -2.26 7.00 -9.50
C ASP A 73 -1.02 6.15 -9.86
N LEU A 74 -1.09 4.82 -9.70
CA LEU A 74 -0.03 3.92 -10.09
C LEU A 74 0.27 3.99 -11.61
N PRO A 75 1.55 4.06 -12.01
CA PRO A 75 1.92 3.93 -13.41
C PRO A 75 1.44 2.59 -13.98
N LYS A 76 0.73 2.64 -15.12
CA LYS A 76 0.24 1.42 -15.78
C LYS A 76 1.35 0.60 -16.41
N GLU A 77 2.42 1.27 -16.82
CA GLU A 77 3.57 0.68 -17.49
C GLU A 77 4.86 1.17 -16.84
N TYR A 78 5.88 0.33 -16.88
CA TYR A 78 7.21 0.72 -16.41
C TYR A 78 7.95 1.46 -17.52
N GLU A 79 8.44 2.66 -17.19
CA GLU A 79 9.36 3.41 -18.02
C GLU A 79 10.51 3.93 -17.15
N SER A 80 11.75 3.85 -17.65
CA SER A 80 12.89 4.47 -16.97
C SER A 80 12.94 5.96 -17.31
N SER A 81 11.98 6.71 -16.75
CA SER A 81 11.79 8.13 -17.01
C SER A 81 11.53 8.90 -15.71
N LYS A 82 11.84 10.20 -15.73
CA LYS A 82 11.52 11.09 -14.61
C LYS A 82 10.00 11.17 -14.37
N GLU A 83 9.22 11.04 -15.44
CA GLU A 83 7.75 11.04 -15.39
C GLU A 83 7.24 9.84 -14.58
N PHE A 84 7.78 8.65 -14.84
CA PHE A 84 7.46 7.43 -14.09
C PHE A 84 7.77 7.60 -12.60
N THR A 85 8.96 8.12 -12.26
CA THR A 85 9.32 8.38 -10.86
C THR A 85 8.37 9.38 -10.21
N ASN A 86 7.95 10.42 -10.91
CA ASN A 86 7.00 11.40 -10.38
C ASN A 86 5.62 10.79 -10.13
N GLN A 87 5.12 9.96 -11.04
CA GLN A 87 3.84 9.26 -10.88
C GLN A 87 3.89 8.27 -9.72
N LEU A 88 4.99 7.51 -9.62
CA LEU A 88 5.22 6.59 -8.51
C LEU A 88 5.25 7.32 -7.15
N ASN A 89 5.96 8.45 -7.09
CA ASN A 89 6.03 9.28 -5.89
C ASN A 89 4.69 9.93 -5.52
N ALA A 90 3.85 10.23 -6.50
CA ALA A 90 2.49 10.74 -6.28
C ALA A 90 1.58 9.65 -5.72
N ALA A 91 1.63 8.44 -6.30
CA ALA A 91 0.89 7.29 -5.78
C ALA A 91 1.29 6.99 -4.32
N ASP A 92 2.59 7.00 -4.02
CA ASP A 92 3.14 6.78 -2.67
C ASP A 92 2.55 7.71 -1.59
N GLN A 93 2.13 8.92 -1.95
CA GLN A 93 1.52 9.86 -0.98
C GLN A 93 0.23 9.32 -0.36
N HIS A 94 -0.48 8.40 -1.03
CA HIS A 94 -1.70 7.79 -0.49
C HIS A 94 -1.42 6.66 0.50
N ILE A 95 -0.19 6.15 0.53
CA ILE A 95 0.21 5.07 1.44
C ILE A 95 0.75 5.62 2.75
N LYS A 96 1.45 6.76 2.71
CA LYS A 96 2.05 7.42 3.89
C LYS A 96 1.08 7.63 5.06
N PRO A 97 -0.16 8.10 4.87
CA PRO A 97 -1.14 8.22 5.95
C PRO A 97 -1.51 6.87 6.59
N LEU A 98 -1.45 5.78 5.81
CA LEU A 98 -1.81 4.44 6.26
C LEU A 98 -0.74 3.84 7.20
N LEU A 99 0.49 4.34 7.16
CA LEU A 99 1.58 3.93 8.06
C LEU A 99 1.32 4.26 9.53
N TYR A 100 0.43 5.21 9.81
CA TYR A 100 0.13 5.67 11.16
C TYR A 100 -1.30 5.38 11.59
N ILE A 101 -2.01 4.48 10.89
CA ILE A 101 -3.34 4.06 11.32
C ILE A 101 -3.24 3.54 12.75
N SER A 102 -3.78 4.36 13.64
CA SER A 102 -3.81 4.13 15.06
C SER A 102 -5.06 3.31 15.30
N ILE A 103 -4.86 2.04 15.65
CA ILE A 103 -5.90 1.31 16.36
C ILE A 103 -5.79 1.86 17.78
N ASN A 104 -6.66 2.80 18.17
CA ASN A 104 -6.77 3.14 19.58
C ASN A 104 -7.19 1.84 20.29
N LEU A 105 -6.26 1.26 21.06
CA LEU A 105 -6.48 0.12 21.94
C LEU A 105 -7.33 0.55 23.14
#